data_AF-A0A938ZJV8-F1
#
_entry.id   AF-A0A938ZJV8-F1
#
_cell.length_a   1.000
_cell.length_b   1.000
_cell.length_c   1.000
_cell.angle_alpha   90.00
_cell.angle_beta   90.00
_cell.angle_gamma   90.00
#
_symmetry.space_group_name_H-M   'P 1'
#
loop_
_entity.id
_entity.type
_entity.pdbx_description
1 polymer ?
#
loop_
_entity_poly.entity_id
_entity_poly.type
_entity_poly.pdbx_seq_one_letter_code
_entity_poly.pdbx_strand_id
1 'polypeptide(L)'
;MSNFTAIYDACVLYPAPLRDFLMRLAVTDLFRARWTDAIHSEWIRNLLKNRPDLTLEKLTRTKNLMNSHVRDCLVTGYEALIAGLQLPDPDDRHVLAAAIRCNASIIVTFDLKDFPAQALSLYGIESQHPDDFIVHLIDLNPTEICKVVKRHRSSLKNPPQTSEEYLESLLRQGLPQSVTALQDFCYDI
;
A
#
# COMPACT_ATOMS: atom_id res chain seq x y z
N MET A 1 -4.55 15.61 -14.98
CA MET A 1 -4.53 14.79 -13.75
C MET A 1 -3.08 14.68 -13.32
N SER A 2 -2.72 15.37 -12.25
CA SER A 2 -1.40 15.27 -11.63
C SER A 2 -1.37 14.01 -10.77
N ASN A 3 -1.22 12.84 -11.40
CA ASN A 3 -1.14 11.58 -10.68
C ASN A 3 0.26 11.47 -10.07
N PHE A 4 0.36 11.80 -8.79
CA PHE A 4 1.56 11.56 -8.00
C PHE A 4 1.86 10.05 -7.97
N THR A 5 3.10 9.72 -7.63
CA THR A 5 3.56 8.34 -7.52
C THR A 5 3.68 8.00 -6.03
N ALA A 6 3.14 6.85 -5.63
CA ALA A 6 3.27 6.32 -4.28
C ALA A 6 3.96 4.96 -4.33
N ILE A 7 4.96 4.74 -3.48
CA ILE A 7 5.58 3.44 -3.30
C ILE A 7 5.01 2.78 -2.05
N TYR A 8 4.67 1.50 -2.15
CA TYR A 8 4.23 0.71 -1.00
C TYR A 8 5.40 0.04 -0.33
N ASP A 9 5.49 0.21 0.99
CA ASP A 9 6.40 -0.56 1.84
C ASP A 9 5.90 -2.00 2.04
N ALA A 10 6.79 -2.92 2.43
CA ALA A 10 6.46 -4.31 2.69
C ALA A 10 5.48 -4.45 3.85
N CYS A 11 5.55 -3.58 4.87
CA CYS A 11 4.69 -3.63 6.05
C CYS A 11 3.20 -3.46 5.71
N VAL A 12 2.85 -2.60 4.75
CA VAL A 12 1.46 -2.37 4.32
C VAL A 12 0.94 -3.45 3.37
N LEU A 13 1.85 -4.20 2.74
CA LEU A 13 1.54 -5.35 1.89
C LEU A 13 1.48 -6.67 2.67
N TYR A 14 1.93 -6.69 3.93
CA TYR A 14 1.94 -7.90 4.75
C TYR A 14 0.51 -8.38 5.10
N PRO A 15 -0.40 -7.56 5.68
CA PRO A 15 -1.76 -7.98 5.99
C PRO A 15 -2.58 -8.18 4.70
N ALA A 16 -3.14 -9.37 4.52
CA ALA A 16 -3.91 -9.70 3.32
C ALA A 16 -5.10 -8.75 3.05
N PRO A 17 -5.91 -8.34 4.06
CA PRO A 17 -7.02 -7.41 3.83
C PRO A 17 -6.57 -6.03 3.35
N LEU A 18 -5.52 -5.47 3.99
CA LEU A 18 -4.97 -4.18 3.58
C LEU A 18 -4.34 -4.25 2.18
N ARG A 19 -3.57 -5.31 1.90
CA ARG A 19 -3.00 -5.54 0.57
C ARG A 19 -4.07 -5.59 -0.52
N ASP A 20 -5.16 -6.35 -0.35
CA ASP A 20 -6.24 -6.38 -1.34
C ASP A 20 -6.86 -4.98 -1.53
N PHE A 21 -7.10 -4.26 -0.43
CA PHE A 21 -7.68 -2.92 -0.52
C PHE A 21 -6.76 -1.93 -1.27
N LEU A 22 -5.47 -1.86 -0.90
CA LEU A 22 -4.49 -1.01 -1.58
C LEU A 22 -4.36 -1.38 -3.06
N MET A 23 -4.37 -2.67 -3.41
CA MET A 23 -4.36 -3.10 -4.80
C MET A 23 -5.58 -2.65 -5.59
N ARG A 24 -6.77 -2.60 -4.97
CA ARG A 24 -7.98 -2.07 -5.61
C ARG A 24 -7.94 -0.57 -5.79
N LEU A 25 -7.30 0.15 -4.88
CA LEU A 25 -7.05 1.58 -5.02
C LEU A 25 -6.03 1.83 -6.14
N ALA A 26 -4.98 1.02 -6.23
CA ALA A 26 -3.93 1.14 -7.24
C ALA A 26 -4.42 1.00 -8.69
N VAL A 27 -5.52 0.25 -8.93
CA VAL A 27 -6.10 0.08 -10.28
C VAL A 27 -7.07 1.20 -10.69
N THR A 28 -7.31 2.20 -9.82
CA THR A 28 -8.21 3.34 -10.13
C THR A 28 -7.56 4.43 -10.99
N ASP A 29 -6.24 4.35 -11.19
CA ASP A 29 -5.44 5.42 -11.78
C ASP A 29 -5.57 6.79 -11.05
N LEU A 30 -6.02 6.85 -9.80
CA LEU A 30 -5.99 8.09 -8.99
C LEU A 30 -4.55 8.52 -8.63
N PHE A 31 -3.64 7.55 -8.58
CA PHE A 31 -2.21 7.71 -8.36
C PHE A 31 -1.47 6.56 -9.06
N ARG A 32 -0.14 6.66 -9.16
CA ARG A 32 0.70 5.57 -9.69
C ARG A 32 1.29 4.78 -8.53
N ALA A 33 0.72 3.61 -8.24
CA ALA A 33 1.29 2.70 -7.25
C ALA A 33 2.57 2.03 -7.80
N ARG A 34 3.60 1.94 -6.96
CA ARG A 34 4.90 1.34 -7.30
C ARG A 34 5.39 0.43 -6.16
N TRP A 35 6.22 -0.53 -6.51
CA TRP A 35 6.93 -1.42 -5.57
C TRP A 35 8.10 -2.10 -6.28
N THR A 36 8.90 -2.88 -5.54
CA THR A 36 10.05 -3.63 -6.06
C THR A 36 9.93 -5.13 -5.78
N ASP A 37 10.74 -5.95 -6.45
CA ASP A 37 10.86 -7.36 -6.10
C ASP A 37 11.47 -7.58 -4.70
N ALA A 38 12.28 -6.64 -4.21
CA ALA A 38 12.78 -6.69 -2.83
C ALA A 38 11.62 -6.55 -1.83
N ILE A 39 10.77 -5.52 -1.98
CA ILE A 39 9.57 -5.31 -1.16
C ILE A 39 8.66 -6.55 -1.20
N HIS A 40 8.49 -7.17 -2.37
CA HIS A 40 7.78 -8.43 -2.48
C HIS A 40 8.43 -9.55 -1.67
N SER A 41 9.74 -9.69 -1.79
CA SER A 41 10.49 -10.74 -1.09
C SER A 41 10.36 -10.58 0.43
N GLU A 42 10.32 -9.35 0.93
CA GLU A 42 10.18 -9.05 2.36
C GLU A 42 8.83 -9.48 2.94
N TRP A 43 7.72 -8.99 2.38
CA TRP A 43 6.41 -9.33 2.93
C TRP A 43 6.10 -10.83 2.73
N ILE A 44 6.57 -11.45 1.65
CA ILE A 44 6.43 -12.90 1.42
C ILE A 44 7.22 -13.69 2.47
N ARG A 45 8.49 -13.33 2.69
CA ARG A 45 9.36 -13.99 3.69
C ARG A 45 8.75 -13.89 5.09
N ASN A 46 8.27 -12.70 5.46
CA ASN A 46 7.69 -12.48 6.77
C ASN A 46 6.37 -13.26 6.95
N LEU A 47 5.52 -13.34 5.90
CA LEU A 47 4.30 -14.15 5.96
C LEU A 47 4.62 -15.63 6.13
N LEU A 48 5.57 -16.19 5.36
CA LEU A 48 5.94 -17.61 5.48
C LEU A 48 6.50 -17.95 6.87
N LYS A 49 7.17 -16.99 7.53
CA LYS A 49 7.65 -17.16 8.91
C LYS A 49 6.51 -17.26 9.92
N ASN A 50 5.45 -16.46 9.74
CA ASN A 50 4.37 -16.30 10.73
C ASN A 50 3.11 -17.12 10.42
N ARG A 51 2.97 -17.65 9.19
CA ARG A 51 1.78 -18.35 8.70
C ARG A 51 2.17 -19.64 7.97
N PRO A 52 2.43 -20.74 8.70
CA PRO A 52 2.86 -22.02 8.12
C PRO A 52 1.79 -22.68 7.24
N ASP A 53 0.54 -22.21 7.30
CA ASP A 53 -0.55 -22.60 6.41
C ASP A 53 -0.42 -22.05 4.97
N LEU A 54 0.45 -21.05 4.77
CA LEU A 54 0.74 -20.45 3.47
C LEU A 54 1.93 -21.12 2.80
N THR A 55 1.89 -21.19 1.47
CA THR A 55 2.98 -21.73 0.66
C THR A 55 3.60 -20.64 -0.20
N LEU A 56 4.90 -20.76 -0.48
CA LEU A 56 5.61 -19.83 -1.37
C LEU A 56 4.94 -19.75 -2.75
N GLU A 57 4.40 -20.85 -3.25
CA GLU A 57 3.67 -20.90 -4.52
C GLU A 57 2.43 -19.99 -4.51
N LYS A 58 1.59 -20.06 -3.46
CA LYS A 58 0.40 -19.21 -3.33
C LYS A 58 0.77 -17.72 -3.25
N LEU A 59 1.83 -17.40 -2.51
CA LEU A 59 2.29 -16.01 -2.37
C LEU A 59 2.95 -15.48 -3.64
N THR A 60 3.68 -16.33 -4.37
CA THR A 60 4.25 -15.99 -5.69
C THR A 60 3.14 -15.76 -6.71
N ARG A 61 2.08 -16.58 -6.69
CA ARG A 61 0.89 -16.33 -7.52
C ARG A 61 0.26 -14.98 -7.19
N THR A 62 0.15 -14.63 -5.90
CA THR A 62 -0.37 -13.33 -5.45
C THR A 62 0.51 -12.18 -5.95
N LYS A 63 1.83 -12.27 -5.79
CA LYS A 63 2.81 -11.32 -6.35
C LYS A 63 2.59 -11.10 -7.84
N ASN A 64 2.50 -12.18 -8.61
CA ASN A 64 2.37 -12.10 -10.06
C ASN A 64 1.03 -11.45 -10.48
N LEU A 65 -0.05 -11.71 -9.74
CA LEU A 65 -1.32 -11.02 -9.93
C LEU A 65 -1.21 -9.52 -9.63
N MET A 66 -0.53 -9.12 -8.56
CA MET A 66 -0.31 -7.70 -8.28
C MET A 66 0.42 -7.03 -9.45
N ASN A 67 1.51 -7.64 -9.92
CA ASN A 67 2.32 -7.11 -11.01
C ASN A 67 1.57 -7.01 -12.34
N SER A 68 0.67 -7.95 -12.63
CA SER A 68 -0.07 -7.95 -13.90
C SER A 68 -1.25 -6.98 -13.96
N HIS A 69 -1.77 -6.54 -12.80
CA HIS A 69 -2.96 -5.69 -12.74
C HIS A 69 -2.64 -4.19 -12.62
N VAL A 70 -1.43 -3.82 -12.17
CA VAL A 70 -1.03 -2.42 -12.04
C VAL A 70 0.05 -2.09 -13.05
N ARG A 71 -0.26 -1.16 -13.95
CA ARG A 71 0.64 -0.74 -15.03
C ARG A 71 1.91 -0.11 -14.48
N ASP A 72 3.05 -0.51 -15.03
CA ASP A 72 4.39 -0.02 -14.67
C ASP A 72 4.70 -0.09 -13.17
N CYS A 73 4.07 -0.99 -12.40
CA CYS A 73 4.23 -1.01 -10.94
C CYS A 73 5.65 -1.34 -10.46
N LEU A 74 6.37 -2.23 -11.17
CA LEU A 74 7.69 -2.69 -10.76
C LEU A 74 8.77 -1.63 -11.04
N VAL A 75 9.49 -1.25 -9.98
CA VAL A 75 10.64 -0.36 -10.04
C VAL A 75 11.92 -1.18 -10.05
N THR A 76 12.81 -0.87 -10.99
CA THR A 76 14.12 -1.53 -11.17
C THR A 76 15.24 -0.50 -11.33
N GLY A 77 16.49 -0.89 -11.05
CA GLY A 77 17.66 -0.03 -11.25
C GLY A 77 17.79 1.05 -10.17
N TYR A 78 17.29 0.77 -8.96
CA TYR A 78 17.42 1.64 -7.78
C TYR A 78 18.62 1.25 -6.90
N GLU A 79 19.20 0.08 -7.12
CA GLU A 79 20.17 -0.58 -6.23
C GLU A 79 21.43 0.26 -6.01
N ALA A 80 21.89 0.98 -7.03
CA ALA A 80 23.05 1.85 -6.95
C ALA A 80 22.87 3.04 -5.99
N LEU A 81 21.63 3.41 -5.66
CA LEU A 81 21.33 4.51 -4.74
C LEU A 81 21.46 4.08 -3.27
N ILE A 82 21.25 2.79 -2.95
CA ILE A 82 21.12 2.29 -1.58
C ILE A 82 22.32 2.66 -0.70
N ALA A 83 23.54 2.52 -1.24
CA ALA A 83 24.77 2.74 -0.48
C ALA A 83 24.94 4.19 0.00
N GLY A 84 24.36 5.16 -0.71
CA GLY A 84 24.43 6.58 -0.38
C GLY A 84 23.32 7.07 0.54
N LEU A 85 22.30 6.26 0.81
CA LEU A 85 21.18 6.64 1.66
C LEU A 85 21.47 6.34 3.13
N GLN A 86 20.96 7.20 4.00
CA GLN A 86 21.01 7.04 5.45
C GLN A 86 19.58 7.12 5.98
N LEU A 87 19.13 6.03 6.60
CA LEU A 87 17.89 5.92 7.33
C LEU A 87 18.18 5.30 8.70
N PRO A 88 17.30 5.49 9.71
CA PRO A 88 17.39 4.83 11.00
C PRO A 88 17.53 3.31 10.87
N ASP A 89 16.73 2.68 10.01
CA ASP A 89 16.87 1.28 9.63
C ASP A 89 17.63 1.15 8.30
N PRO A 90 18.81 0.49 8.28
CA PRO A 90 19.54 0.22 7.05
C PRO A 90 18.80 -0.64 6.02
N ASP A 91 17.86 -1.48 6.45
CA ASP A 91 17.10 -2.35 5.55
C ASP A 91 16.06 -1.53 4.75
N ASP A 92 15.48 -0.47 5.31
CA ASP A 92 14.50 0.40 4.63
C ASP A 92 15.08 1.27 3.51
N ARG A 93 16.41 1.35 3.41
CA ARG A 93 17.09 2.16 2.37
C ARG A 93 16.71 1.73 0.96
N HIS A 94 16.34 0.47 0.74
CA HIS A 94 15.90 0.05 -0.59
C HIS A 94 14.54 0.62 -0.97
N VAL A 95 13.64 0.85 0.00
CA VAL A 95 12.33 1.47 -0.23
C VAL A 95 12.53 2.93 -0.65
N LEU A 96 13.37 3.68 0.08
CA LEU A 96 13.71 5.05 -0.28
C LEU A 96 14.46 5.14 -1.63
N ALA A 97 15.40 4.24 -1.89
CA ALA A 97 16.09 4.17 -3.18
C ALA A 97 15.12 3.99 -4.34
N ALA A 98 14.15 3.08 -4.18
CA ALA A 98 13.12 2.84 -5.17
C ALA A 98 12.16 4.05 -5.32
N ALA A 99 11.79 4.69 -4.21
CA ALA A 99 11.00 5.91 -4.19
C ALA A 99 11.67 7.01 -5.03
N ILE A 100 12.97 7.27 -4.80
CA ILE A 100 13.78 8.21 -5.57
C ILE A 100 13.81 7.82 -7.05
N ARG A 101 14.08 6.53 -7.35
CA ARG A 101 14.23 6.02 -8.72
C ARG A 101 12.96 6.20 -9.56
N CYS A 102 11.78 6.09 -8.95
CA CYS A 102 10.50 6.21 -9.64
C CYS A 102 9.83 7.58 -9.48
N ASN A 103 10.52 8.56 -8.92
CA ASN A 103 10.00 9.88 -8.58
C ASN A 103 8.70 9.78 -7.78
N ALA A 104 8.67 8.90 -6.77
CA ALA A 104 7.60 8.85 -5.79
C ALA A 104 7.54 10.17 -5.02
N SER A 105 6.33 10.61 -4.72
CA SER A 105 6.10 11.70 -3.76
C SER A 105 5.83 11.14 -2.37
N ILE A 106 5.34 9.90 -2.28
CA ILE A 106 4.87 9.28 -1.04
C ILE A 106 5.44 7.86 -0.89
N ILE A 107 5.92 7.54 0.30
CA ILE A 107 6.12 6.17 0.81
C ILE A 107 4.95 5.84 1.72
N VAL A 108 4.15 4.82 1.40
CA VAL A 108 3.06 4.36 2.25
C VAL A 108 3.58 3.27 3.17
N THR A 109 3.63 3.54 4.48
CA THR A 109 4.25 2.67 5.49
C THR A 109 3.56 2.83 6.85
N PHE A 110 3.56 1.76 7.66
CA PHE A 110 3.21 1.85 9.08
C PHE A 110 4.38 2.40 9.92
N ASP A 111 5.61 2.25 9.43
CA ASP A 111 6.84 2.42 10.19
C ASP A 111 7.42 3.83 9.98
N LEU A 112 6.60 4.86 10.21
CA LEU A 112 6.95 6.28 9.94
C LEU A 112 8.27 6.75 10.56
N LYS A 113 8.62 6.20 11.73
CA LYS A 113 9.87 6.50 12.44
C LYS A 113 11.13 6.10 11.64
N ASP A 114 11.02 5.10 10.77
CA ASP A 114 12.13 4.58 9.97
C ASP A 114 12.30 5.40 8.67
N PHE A 115 11.34 6.28 8.39
CA PHE A 115 11.35 7.23 7.28
C PHE A 115 11.18 8.69 7.77
N PRO A 116 12.13 9.25 8.54
CA PRO A 116 12.01 10.58 9.12
C PRO A 116 11.99 11.68 8.06
N ALA A 117 11.12 12.67 8.23
CA ALA A 117 10.90 13.77 7.27
C ALA A 117 12.20 14.53 6.91
N GLN A 118 13.15 14.68 7.84
CA GLN A 118 14.42 15.33 7.57
C GLN A 118 15.28 14.55 6.56
N ALA A 119 15.22 13.21 6.57
CA ALA A 119 15.91 12.38 5.58
C ALA A 119 15.20 12.38 4.22
N LEU A 120 13.86 12.39 4.22
CA LEU A 120 13.06 12.30 2.99
C LEU A 120 12.94 13.61 2.22
N SER A 121 12.85 14.74 2.93
CA SER A 121 12.63 16.07 2.34
C SER A 121 13.72 16.48 1.34
N LEU A 122 14.94 15.95 1.48
CA LEU A 122 16.05 16.12 0.52
C LEU A 122 15.71 15.62 -0.88
N TYR A 123 14.75 14.71 -0.98
CA TYR A 123 14.33 14.06 -2.23
C TYR A 123 12.91 14.47 -2.66
N GLY A 124 12.25 15.38 -1.91
CA GLY A 124 10.85 15.74 -2.15
C GLY A 124 9.87 14.59 -1.91
N ILE A 125 10.20 13.71 -0.97
CA ILE A 125 9.41 12.52 -0.61
C ILE A 125 8.84 12.72 0.80
N GLU A 126 7.65 12.20 1.04
CA GLU A 126 7.02 12.11 2.35
C GLU A 126 6.69 10.65 2.68
N SER A 127 6.69 10.29 3.96
CA SER A 127 6.12 9.02 4.43
C SER A 127 4.71 9.28 4.97
N GLN A 128 3.77 8.40 4.64
CA GLN A 128 2.38 8.48 5.11
C GLN A 128 1.92 7.14 5.67
N HIS A 129 1.19 7.21 6.77
CA HIS A 129 0.47 6.07 7.31
C HIS A 129 -0.62 5.65 6.30
N PRO A 130 -0.90 4.35 6.09
CA PRO A 130 -1.93 3.93 5.14
C PRO A 130 -3.32 4.53 5.43
N ASP A 131 -3.63 4.79 6.70
CA ASP A 131 -4.88 5.45 7.08
C ASP A 131 -4.97 6.89 6.53
N ASP A 132 -3.94 7.71 6.77
CA ASP A 132 -3.89 9.08 6.26
C ASP A 132 -3.86 9.11 4.73
N PHE A 133 -3.11 8.19 4.12
CA PHE A 133 -3.03 8.04 2.68
C PHE A 133 -4.41 7.77 2.05
N ILE A 134 -5.19 6.86 2.64
CA ILE A 134 -6.53 6.52 2.15
C ILE A 134 -7.51 7.67 2.38
N VAL A 135 -7.43 8.38 3.51
CA VAL A 135 -8.23 9.60 3.74
C VAL A 135 -7.95 10.65 2.66
N HIS A 136 -6.69 10.92 2.34
CA HIS A 136 -6.34 11.85 1.26
C HIS A 136 -6.91 11.41 -0.10
N LEU A 137 -6.96 10.10 -0.38
CA LEU A 137 -7.61 9.59 -1.59
C LEU A 137 -9.14 9.77 -1.58
N ILE A 138 -9.77 9.60 -0.41
CA ILE A 138 -11.22 9.86 -0.22
C ILE A 138 -11.50 11.35 -0.47
N ASP A 139 -10.73 12.26 0.12
CA ASP A 139 -10.89 13.70 -0.08
C ASP A 139 -10.66 14.11 -1.55
N LEU A 140 -9.70 13.46 -2.22
CA LEU A 140 -9.39 13.72 -3.63
C LEU A 140 -10.53 13.32 -4.56
N ASN A 141 -11.15 12.15 -4.34
CA ASN A 141 -12.24 11.66 -5.18
C ASN A 141 -13.18 10.70 -4.41
N PRO A 142 -14.10 11.23 -3.58
CA PRO A 142 -14.91 10.39 -2.71
C PRO A 142 -15.83 9.47 -3.53
N THR A 143 -16.33 9.96 -4.67
CA THR A 143 -17.21 9.16 -5.54
C THR A 143 -16.51 7.92 -6.09
N GLU A 144 -15.26 8.03 -6.55
CA GLU A 144 -14.53 6.87 -7.07
C GLU A 144 -14.12 5.91 -5.95
N ILE A 145 -13.66 6.44 -4.81
CA ILE A 145 -13.28 5.59 -3.67
C ILE A 145 -14.48 4.81 -3.13
N CYS A 146 -15.66 5.43 -3.01
CA CYS A 146 -16.88 4.73 -2.62
C CYS A 146 -17.22 3.58 -3.58
N LYS A 147 -17.05 3.76 -4.90
CA LYS A 147 -17.25 2.67 -5.87
C LYS A 147 -16.23 1.54 -5.69
N VAL A 148 -14.97 1.86 -5.38
CA VAL A 148 -13.95 0.85 -5.10
C VAL A 148 -14.31 0.05 -3.85
N VAL A 149 -14.68 0.73 -2.78
CA VAL A 149 -15.07 0.11 -1.50
C VAL A 149 -16.28 -0.81 -1.66
N LYS A 150 -17.34 -0.36 -2.33
CA LYS A 150 -18.52 -1.20 -2.62
C LYS A 150 -18.17 -2.43 -3.45
N ARG A 151 -17.32 -2.27 -4.47
CA ARG A 151 -16.83 -3.40 -5.29
C ARG A 151 -15.94 -4.34 -4.50
N HIS A 152 -15.09 -3.81 -3.62
CA HIS A 152 -14.22 -4.59 -2.74
C HIS A 152 -15.07 -5.48 -1.83
N ARG A 153 -15.94 -4.89 -1.01
CA ARG A 153 -16.82 -5.64 -0.12
C ARG A 153 -17.64 -6.68 -0.89
N SER A 154 -18.27 -6.29 -1.99
CA SER A 154 -19.10 -7.20 -2.81
C SER A 154 -18.34 -8.39 -3.39
N SER A 155 -17.01 -8.28 -3.55
CA SER A 155 -16.18 -9.36 -4.05
C SER A 155 -15.70 -10.34 -2.97
N LEU A 156 -15.85 -10.00 -1.70
CA LEU A 156 -15.55 -10.90 -0.59
C LEU A 156 -16.63 -11.98 -0.54
N LYS A 157 -16.23 -13.26 -0.65
CA LYS A 157 -17.14 -14.41 -0.71
C LYS A 157 -16.90 -15.45 0.38
N ASN A 158 -15.75 -15.40 1.05
CA ASN A 158 -15.33 -16.41 2.02
C ASN A 158 -14.67 -15.76 3.24
N PRO A 159 -15.46 -15.20 4.19
CA PRO A 159 -16.92 -15.05 4.13
C PRO A 159 -17.36 -13.82 3.32
N PRO A 160 -18.62 -13.75 2.85
CA PRO A 160 -19.22 -12.48 2.47
C PRO A 160 -19.32 -11.56 3.70
N GLN A 161 -19.26 -10.25 3.48
CA GLN A 161 -19.30 -9.26 4.56
C GLN A 161 -20.47 -8.28 4.41
N THR A 162 -21.14 -7.98 5.53
CA THR A 162 -22.01 -6.79 5.65
C THR A 162 -21.17 -5.51 5.61
N SER A 163 -21.82 -4.36 5.47
CA SER A 163 -21.16 -3.04 5.51
C SER A 163 -20.39 -2.85 6.83
N GLU A 164 -21.02 -3.22 7.95
CA GLU A 164 -20.44 -3.13 9.29
C GLU A 164 -19.21 -4.03 9.45
N GLU A 165 -19.32 -5.32 9.07
CA GLU A 165 -18.20 -6.28 9.14
C GLU A 165 -17.02 -5.87 8.27
N TYR A 166 -17.29 -5.23 7.13
CA TYR A 166 -16.26 -4.71 6.24
C TYR A 166 -15.52 -3.52 6.88
N LEU A 167 -16.26 -2.55 7.44
CA LEU A 167 -15.66 -1.41 8.16
C LEU A 167 -14.86 -1.87 9.38
N GLU A 168 -15.37 -2.83 10.16
CA GLU A 168 -14.64 -3.45 11.26
C GLU A 168 -13.37 -4.19 10.80
N SER A 169 -13.38 -4.77 9.60
CA SER A 169 -12.19 -5.36 8.99
C SER A 169 -11.11 -4.30 8.72
N LEU A 170 -11.51 -3.15 8.16
CA LEU A 170 -10.61 -2.00 7.94
C LEU A 170 -10.09 -1.41 9.25
N LEU A 171 -10.94 -1.27 10.29
CA LEU A 171 -10.51 -0.85 11.62
C LEU A 171 -9.41 -1.78 12.18
N ARG A 172 -9.57 -3.10 12.03
CA ARG A 172 -8.56 -4.08 12.44
C ARG A 172 -7.26 -4.00 11.63
N GLN A 173 -7.27 -3.37 10.46
CA GLN A 173 -6.05 -3.06 9.69
C GLN A 173 -5.40 -1.73 10.11
N GLY A 174 -5.91 -1.07 11.15
CA GLY A 174 -5.41 0.22 11.61
C GLY A 174 -5.88 1.39 10.75
N LEU A 175 -7.11 1.34 10.20
CA LEU A 175 -7.67 2.40 9.36
C LEU A 175 -8.85 3.19 9.98
N PRO A 176 -8.75 3.70 11.22
CA PRO A 176 -9.87 4.37 11.89
C PRO A 176 -10.36 5.66 11.21
N GLN A 177 -9.45 6.48 10.67
CA GLN A 177 -9.84 7.72 10.01
C GLN A 177 -10.49 7.44 8.66
N SER A 178 -9.96 6.48 7.91
CA SER A 178 -10.54 6.02 6.65
C SER A 178 -11.95 5.50 6.87
N VAL A 179 -12.19 4.71 7.93
CA VAL A 179 -13.52 4.20 8.26
C VAL A 179 -14.49 5.33 8.55
N THR A 180 -14.07 6.33 9.35
CA THR A 180 -14.88 7.51 9.64
C THR A 180 -15.22 8.26 8.36
N ALA A 181 -14.22 8.56 7.51
CA ALA A 181 -14.42 9.25 6.24
C ALA A 181 -15.35 8.46 5.29
N LEU A 182 -15.20 7.14 5.22
CA LEU A 182 -16.09 6.30 4.40
C LEU A 182 -17.54 6.35 4.89
N GLN A 183 -17.78 6.39 6.20
CA GLN A 183 -19.14 6.54 6.74
C GLN A 183 -19.77 7.89 6.37
N ASP A 184 -18.96 8.96 6.32
CA ASP A 184 -19.45 10.30 5.96
C ASP A 184 -19.73 10.45 4.45
N PHE A 185 -18.91 9.83 3.59
CA PHE A 185 -18.97 10.04 2.15
C PHE A 185 -19.67 8.92 1.36
N CYS A 186 -19.74 7.70 1.90
CA CYS A 186 -20.26 6.53 1.19
C CYS A 186 -21.56 6.02 1.82
N TYR A 187 -22.70 6.41 1.26
CA TYR A 187 -23.98 5.75 1.56
C TYR A 187 -23.96 4.31 1.03
N ASP A 188 -24.44 3.35 1.83
CA ASP A 188 -24.54 1.92 1.47
C ASP A 188 -23.22 1.28 1.01
N ILE A 189 -22.17 1.35 1.84
CA ILE A 189 -20.90 0.62 1.65
C ILE A 189 -21.17 -0.86 1.44
#